data_AF-A0A2C5YCP9-F1
#
_entry.id   AF-A0A2C5YCP9-F1
#
_cell.length_a   1.000
_cell.length_b   1.000
_cell.length_c   1.000
_cell.angle_alpha   90.00
_cell.angle_beta   90.00
_cell.angle_gamma   90.00
#
_symmetry.space_group_name_H-M   'P 1'
#
loop_
_entity.id
_entity.type
_entity.pdbx_description
1 polymer ?
#
loop_
_entity_poly.entity_id
_entity_poly.type
_entity_poly.pdbx_seq_one_letter_code
_entity_poly.pdbx_strand_id
1 'polypeptide(L)'
;MQYTKFALSLRNFFAAYHEPPALSKQQLDRLLQGLKTSFRAKLDHEYGHVPDTSQNAPSIGKASPIRSPAASRHIKSMLANPIFSRGAQPAASASSASPPSLSASKRDPMEVFDHAVSKDLMTIKAAIGCLIAKSQHFSPTSGSAQSSPNTAARVIRWLHSSCEATDLKFLDNPHFIRLLTPFLLAEGLDNVAWEWISRMVNGGDTSCGRRLRATRASNMLSALIKTKSQGHQGHLNAAISTLLEAEQRYRNSPLLPDILRFSWRIISWRSTVEAHNRTSPSEQLFDAHIAVSELFQRPLVVEKAHLHLCHPTHPSDAPALHFFNDRQALRKLTQRLVSNNVALSKIGLMDAVLWIIHLGNDTVNYLYQSGRTREAEDVTNLLHLELAGVFSNASSPNPT
;
A
#
# COMPACT_ATOMS: atom_id res chain seq x y z
N MET A 1 2.98 -55.95 6.41
CA MET A 1 2.22 -56.10 5.14
C MET A 1 1.06 -55.10 5.07
N GLN A 2 1.31 -53.81 4.83
CA GLN A 2 0.23 -52.78 4.80
C GLN A 2 0.22 -51.90 3.54
N TYR A 3 1.17 -52.05 2.61
CA TYR A 3 1.29 -51.22 1.41
C TYR A 3 0.39 -51.65 0.23
N THR A 4 -0.24 -52.82 0.29
CA THR A 4 -1.05 -53.33 -0.85
C THR A 4 -2.52 -52.92 -0.80
N LYS A 5 -3.03 -52.43 0.33
CA LYS A 5 -4.44 -52.01 0.47
C LYS A 5 -4.71 -50.61 -0.10
N PHE A 6 -3.73 -49.71 -0.06
CA PHE A 6 -3.87 -48.33 -0.55
C PHE A 6 -3.78 -48.23 -2.08
N ALA A 7 -2.96 -49.08 -2.71
CA ALA A 7 -2.87 -49.15 -4.17
C ALA A 7 -4.15 -49.73 -4.82
N LEU A 8 -4.84 -50.64 -4.12
CA LEU A 8 -6.13 -51.17 -4.56
C LEU A 8 -7.28 -50.16 -4.39
N SER A 9 -7.25 -49.30 -3.35
CA SER A 9 -8.30 -48.28 -3.15
C SER A 9 -8.21 -47.13 -4.16
N LEU A 10 -7.01 -46.71 -4.56
CA LEU A 10 -6.82 -45.71 -5.63
C LEU A 10 -7.28 -46.26 -6.99
N ARG A 11 -6.99 -47.52 -7.31
CA ARG A 11 -7.43 -48.15 -8.55
C ARG A 11 -8.96 -48.25 -8.65
N ASN A 12 -9.64 -48.49 -7.53
CA ASN A 12 -11.11 -48.50 -7.47
C ASN A 12 -11.73 -47.10 -7.57
N PHE A 13 -11.02 -46.04 -7.14
CA PHE A 13 -11.48 -44.66 -7.29
C PHE A 13 -11.38 -44.15 -8.74
N PHE A 14 -10.35 -44.55 -9.48
CA PHE A 14 -10.22 -44.22 -10.92
C PHE A 14 -11.10 -45.09 -11.82
N ALA A 15 -11.51 -46.28 -11.37
CA ALA A 15 -12.47 -47.12 -12.11
C ALA A 15 -13.91 -46.56 -12.10
N ALA A 16 -14.23 -45.69 -11.14
CA ALA A 16 -15.54 -45.03 -11.01
C ALA A 16 -15.58 -43.65 -11.69
N TYR A 17 -14.48 -43.21 -12.31
CA TYR A 17 -14.44 -41.95 -13.05
C TYR A 17 -14.95 -42.18 -14.48
N HIS A 18 -16.24 -41.97 -14.68
CA HIS A 18 -16.80 -41.86 -16.02
C HIS A 18 -16.29 -40.57 -16.65
N GLU A 19 -15.44 -40.72 -17.67
CA GLU A 19 -15.08 -39.67 -18.60
C GLU A 19 -16.37 -39.00 -19.10
N PRO A 20 -16.60 -37.70 -18.87
CA PRO A 20 -17.79 -37.05 -19.39
C PRO A 20 -17.77 -37.20 -20.92
N PRO A 21 -18.89 -37.57 -21.54
CA PRO A 21 -18.94 -37.88 -22.96
C PRO A 21 -18.37 -36.72 -23.75
N ALA A 22 -17.39 -37.02 -24.62
CA ALA A 22 -16.79 -36.03 -25.51
C ALA A 22 -17.91 -35.26 -26.20
N LEU A 23 -17.99 -33.95 -25.91
CA LEU A 23 -18.96 -33.03 -26.52
C LEU A 23 -19.00 -33.28 -28.02
N SER A 24 -20.18 -33.61 -28.54
CA SER A 24 -20.32 -33.91 -29.96
C SER A 24 -19.94 -32.66 -30.77
N LYS A 25 -19.40 -32.85 -31.99
CA LYS A 25 -19.01 -31.73 -32.88
C LYS A 25 -20.14 -30.70 -33.03
N GLN A 26 -21.40 -31.15 -33.01
CA GLN A 26 -22.58 -30.31 -33.10
C GLN A 26 -22.82 -29.45 -31.83
N GLN A 27 -22.50 -29.97 -30.64
CA GLN A 27 -22.57 -29.20 -29.39
C GLN A 27 -21.44 -28.18 -29.30
N LEU A 28 -20.25 -28.54 -29.77
CA LEU A 28 -19.14 -27.60 -29.91
C LEU A 28 -19.49 -26.47 -30.88
N ASP A 29 -20.05 -26.79 -32.06
CA ASP A 29 -20.46 -25.80 -33.04
C ASP A 29 -21.59 -24.90 -32.52
N ARG A 30 -22.55 -25.44 -31.76
CA ARG A 30 -23.58 -24.65 -31.08
C ARG A 30 -23.00 -23.72 -30.03
N LEU A 31 -22.01 -24.18 -29.27
CA LEU A 31 -21.35 -23.36 -28.24
C LEU A 31 -20.47 -22.28 -28.88
N LEU A 32 -19.81 -22.59 -30.00
CA LEU A 32 -19.04 -21.64 -30.81
C LEU A 32 -19.94 -20.61 -31.49
N GLN A 33 -21.10 -21.02 -31.99
CA GLN A 33 -22.10 -20.09 -32.50
C GLN A 33 -22.68 -19.21 -31.39
N GLY A 34 -22.99 -19.77 -30.22
CA GLY A 34 -23.47 -19.03 -29.05
C GLY A 34 -22.45 -18.00 -28.54
N LEU A 35 -21.16 -18.34 -28.55
CA LEU A 35 -20.07 -17.41 -28.25
C LEU A 35 -19.96 -16.32 -29.32
N LYS A 36 -20.03 -16.67 -30.61
CA LYS A 36 -20.00 -15.69 -31.70
C LYS A 36 -21.18 -14.72 -31.64
N THR A 37 -22.38 -15.20 -31.34
CA THR A 37 -23.58 -14.36 -31.19
C THR A 37 -23.50 -13.49 -29.95
N SER A 38 -22.99 -14.01 -28.83
CA SER A 38 -22.79 -13.24 -27.59
C SER A 38 -21.74 -12.14 -27.77
N PHE A 39 -20.65 -12.44 -28.48
CA PHE A 39 -19.61 -11.45 -28.80
C PHE A 39 -20.14 -10.37 -29.75
N ARG A 40 -20.91 -10.74 -30.77
CA ARG A 40 -21.60 -9.77 -31.65
C ARG A 40 -22.60 -8.92 -30.88
N ALA A 41 -23.46 -9.53 -30.06
CA ALA A 41 -24.43 -8.80 -29.24
C ALA A 41 -23.75 -7.81 -28.28
N LYS A 42 -22.60 -8.18 -27.71
CA LYS A 42 -21.83 -7.29 -26.83
C LYS A 42 -21.12 -6.16 -27.59
N LEU A 43 -20.65 -6.43 -28.82
CA LEU A 43 -20.14 -5.40 -29.72
C LEU A 43 -21.26 -4.46 -30.19
N ASP A 44 -22.44 -4.98 -30.54
CA ASP A 44 -23.58 -4.19 -30.98
C ASP A 44 -24.12 -3.31 -29.83
N HIS A 45 -24.06 -3.81 -28.58
CA HIS A 45 -24.44 -3.08 -27.37
C HIS A 45 -23.42 -1.99 -26.97
N GLU A 46 -22.11 -2.21 -27.12
CA GLU A 46 -21.08 -1.21 -26.78
C GLU A 46 -20.89 -0.14 -27.86
N TYR A 47 -21.16 -0.43 -29.14
CA TYR A 47 -20.83 0.47 -30.25
C TYR A 47 -22.05 0.99 -31.04
N GLY A 48 -23.27 0.58 -30.69
CA GLY A 48 -24.52 1.07 -31.28
C GLY A 48 -24.83 0.46 -32.66
N HIS A 49 -26.11 0.18 -32.89
CA HIS A 49 -26.62 -0.36 -34.15
C HIS A 49 -26.49 0.69 -35.27
N VAL A 50 -25.75 0.37 -36.34
CA VAL A 50 -25.82 1.14 -37.60
C VAL A 50 -26.99 0.55 -38.38
N PRO A 51 -28.12 1.25 -38.56
CA PRO A 51 -29.16 0.76 -39.44
C PRO A 51 -28.66 0.85 -40.88
N ASP A 52 -28.76 -0.25 -41.63
CA ASP A 52 -28.71 -0.20 -43.09
C ASP A 52 -29.88 0.67 -43.56
N THR A 53 -29.59 1.92 -43.93
CA THR A 53 -30.50 2.73 -44.72
C THR A 53 -29.76 3.24 -45.94
N SER A 54 -30.34 2.91 -47.09
CA SER A 54 -30.17 3.52 -48.41
C SER A 54 -28.81 3.36 -49.10
N GLN A 55 -28.81 2.45 -50.08
CA GLN A 55 -28.19 2.69 -51.37
C GLN A 55 -28.55 4.10 -51.88
N ASN A 56 -27.55 4.93 -52.20
CA ASN A 56 -27.43 5.71 -53.44
C ASN A 56 -26.32 6.78 -53.34
N ALA A 57 -25.09 6.38 -53.71
CA ALA A 57 -24.15 7.06 -54.62
C ALA A 57 -23.79 8.58 -54.39
N PRO A 58 -22.89 9.19 -55.18
CA PRO A 58 -21.51 9.42 -54.75
C PRO A 58 -21.00 10.88 -54.93
N SER A 59 -19.98 11.33 -54.18
CA SER A 59 -18.89 12.13 -54.75
C SER A 59 -17.83 12.58 -53.73
N ILE A 60 -16.60 12.14 -54.01
CA ILE A 60 -15.37 12.93 -54.08
C ILE A 60 -14.84 13.58 -52.79
N GLY A 61 -13.73 13.02 -52.32
CA GLY A 61 -12.55 13.82 -51.99
C GLY A 61 -12.24 13.99 -50.51
N LYS A 62 -11.53 13.02 -49.92
CA LYS A 62 -10.34 13.26 -49.07
C LYS A 62 -9.65 11.95 -48.70
N ALA A 63 -8.33 12.05 -48.63
CA ALA A 63 -7.38 10.98 -48.43
C ALA A 63 -7.73 10.08 -47.22
N SER A 64 -7.41 8.80 -47.40
CA SER A 64 -7.39 7.75 -46.37
C SER A 64 -6.72 8.23 -45.08
N PRO A 65 -7.24 7.83 -43.91
CA PRO A 65 -6.37 7.09 -43.01
C PRO A 65 -7.06 5.83 -42.47
N ILE A 66 -6.46 4.69 -42.80
CA ILE A 66 -6.18 3.58 -41.89
C ILE A 66 -7.38 3.11 -41.08
N ARG A 67 -8.06 2.09 -41.63
CA ARG A 67 -8.92 1.19 -40.86
C ARG A 67 -8.19 0.71 -39.60
N SER A 68 -8.75 1.08 -38.45
CA SER A 68 -8.76 0.36 -37.17
C SER A 68 -7.42 0.11 -36.44
N PRO A 69 -6.93 1.10 -35.66
CA PRO A 69 -6.00 0.85 -34.55
C PRO A 69 -6.69 0.16 -33.35
N ALA A 70 -8.03 0.18 -33.30
CA ALA A 70 -8.83 -0.22 -32.15
C ALA A 70 -9.13 -1.73 -32.11
N ALA A 71 -9.46 -2.36 -33.25
CA ALA A 71 -9.62 -3.82 -33.31
C ALA A 71 -8.26 -4.51 -33.08
N SER A 72 -7.18 -3.94 -33.60
CA SER A 72 -5.81 -4.42 -33.34
C SER A 72 -5.41 -4.28 -31.87
N ARG A 73 -5.83 -3.21 -31.17
CA ARG A 73 -5.61 -3.07 -29.71
C ARG A 73 -6.45 -4.05 -28.90
N HIS A 74 -7.71 -4.26 -29.27
CA HIS A 74 -8.58 -5.20 -28.57
C HIS A 74 -8.11 -6.65 -28.76
N ILE A 75 -7.70 -7.02 -29.98
CA ILE A 75 -7.10 -8.33 -30.28
C ILE A 75 -5.74 -8.49 -29.57
N LYS A 76 -4.88 -7.45 -29.55
CA LYS A 76 -3.63 -7.47 -28.76
C LYS A 76 -3.91 -7.58 -27.26
N SER A 77 -4.96 -6.96 -26.74
CA SER A 77 -5.39 -7.06 -25.34
C SER A 77 -5.91 -8.45 -25.00
N MET A 78 -6.62 -9.11 -25.93
CA MET A 78 -7.10 -10.49 -25.78
C MET A 78 -5.98 -11.52 -25.91
N LEU A 79 -5.03 -11.32 -26.83
CA LEU A 79 -3.87 -12.21 -27.05
C LEU A 79 -2.73 -11.99 -26.05
N ALA A 80 -2.67 -10.84 -25.37
CA ALA A 80 -1.76 -10.60 -24.25
C ALA A 80 -2.20 -11.32 -22.96
N ASN A 81 -3.29 -12.10 -23.02
CA ASN A 81 -3.77 -12.89 -21.91
C ASN A 81 -2.93 -14.19 -21.82
N PRO A 82 -2.26 -14.48 -20.68
CA PRO A 82 -1.30 -15.59 -20.55
C PRO A 82 -1.88 -16.99 -20.79
N ILE A 83 -3.20 -17.11 -20.92
CA ILE A 83 -3.92 -18.34 -21.27
C ILE A 83 -3.62 -18.78 -22.72
N PHE A 84 -3.28 -17.85 -23.63
CA PHE A 84 -3.07 -18.13 -25.05
C PHE A 84 -1.61 -18.31 -25.47
N SER A 85 -0.63 -18.03 -24.61
CA SER A 85 0.81 -18.17 -24.94
C SER A 85 1.32 -19.63 -24.90
N ARG A 86 0.41 -20.60 -24.85
CA ARG A 86 0.70 -22.03 -24.80
C ARG A 86 0.92 -22.56 -26.23
N GLY A 87 2.13 -22.41 -26.78
CA GLY A 87 2.40 -23.01 -28.10
C GLY A 87 3.82 -22.93 -28.67
N ALA A 88 4.69 -22.05 -28.19
CA ALA A 88 6.04 -21.93 -28.74
C ALA A 88 7.11 -22.20 -27.68
N GLN A 89 7.34 -23.48 -27.38
CA GLN A 89 8.62 -23.96 -26.87
C GLN A 89 9.26 -24.76 -28.01
N PRO A 90 10.44 -24.36 -28.53
CA PRO A 90 11.17 -25.19 -29.47
C PRO A 90 11.63 -26.46 -28.75
N ALA A 91 11.27 -27.61 -29.32
CA ALA A 91 11.71 -28.92 -28.86
C ALA A 91 13.24 -28.99 -28.97
N ALA A 92 13.94 -28.93 -27.84
CA ALA A 92 15.33 -29.31 -27.73
C ALA A 92 15.40 -30.73 -27.12
N SER A 93 15.86 -31.63 -27.98
CA SER A 93 16.27 -33.02 -27.84
C SER A 93 16.47 -33.60 -26.44
N ALA A 94 15.87 -34.78 -26.26
CA ALA A 94 16.18 -35.73 -25.22
C ALA A 94 17.63 -36.22 -25.30
N SER A 95 18.39 -36.08 -24.21
CA SER A 95 19.43 -37.04 -23.82
C SER A 95 19.97 -36.74 -22.43
N SER A 96 20.16 -37.81 -21.66
CA SER A 96 20.92 -37.96 -20.40
C SER A 96 20.19 -37.62 -19.10
N ALA A 97 19.93 -38.70 -18.37
CA ALA A 97 19.55 -38.72 -16.97
C ALA A 97 20.68 -38.16 -16.11
N SER A 98 20.36 -37.13 -15.34
CA SER A 98 21.06 -36.74 -14.12
C SER A 98 20.02 -36.04 -13.22
N PRO A 99 20.03 -36.29 -11.91
CA PRO A 99 19.06 -35.67 -11.01
C PRO A 99 19.27 -34.15 -11.06
N PRO A 100 18.22 -33.32 -11.16
CA PRO A 100 18.39 -31.88 -11.19
C PRO A 100 18.91 -31.45 -9.82
N SER A 101 20.21 -31.17 -9.78
CA SER A 101 20.79 -30.34 -8.74
C SER A 101 19.99 -29.03 -8.71
N LEU A 102 19.53 -28.67 -7.51
CA LEU A 102 18.81 -27.44 -7.21
C LEU A 102 19.76 -26.23 -7.36
N SER A 103 20.25 -25.99 -8.57
CA SER A 103 20.74 -24.67 -8.96
C SER A 103 19.50 -23.93 -9.46
N ALA A 104 18.85 -23.22 -8.55
CA ALA A 104 17.79 -22.28 -8.89
C ALA A 104 18.37 -21.28 -9.89
N SER A 105 18.20 -21.53 -11.19
CA SER A 105 18.26 -20.49 -12.20
C SER A 105 17.37 -19.37 -11.68
N LYS A 106 17.96 -18.21 -11.43
CA LYS A 106 17.35 -17.06 -10.74
C LYS A 106 16.17 -16.53 -11.55
N ARG A 107 15.05 -17.24 -11.49
CA ARG A 107 13.83 -16.93 -12.21
C ARG A 107 13.32 -15.59 -11.68
N ASP A 108 12.90 -14.69 -12.57
CA ASP A 108 12.32 -13.42 -12.13
C ASP A 108 11.13 -13.73 -11.21
N PRO A 109 11.08 -13.17 -9.99
CA PRO A 109 9.92 -13.31 -9.10
C PRO A 109 8.58 -13.01 -9.79
N MET A 110 8.56 -12.11 -10.78
CA MET A 110 7.33 -11.80 -11.53
C MET A 110 6.93 -12.88 -12.53
N GLU A 111 7.85 -13.71 -13.02
CA GLU A 111 7.49 -14.90 -13.82
C GLU A 111 6.87 -15.98 -12.93
N VAL A 112 7.39 -16.15 -11.71
CA VAL A 112 6.79 -17.04 -10.71
C VAL A 112 5.39 -16.57 -10.35
N PHE A 113 5.23 -15.25 -10.20
CA PHE A 113 3.93 -14.61 -9.99
C PHE A 113 2.95 -14.96 -11.12
N ASP A 114 3.30 -14.68 -12.38
CA ASP A 114 2.43 -14.95 -13.52
C ASP A 114 2.09 -16.44 -13.68
N HIS A 115 3.07 -17.32 -13.42
CA HIS A 115 2.84 -18.76 -13.45
C HIS A 115 1.88 -19.22 -12.34
N ALA A 116 2.00 -18.67 -11.13
CA ALA A 116 1.06 -18.98 -10.04
C ALA A 116 -0.34 -18.38 -10.28
N VAL A 117 -0.44 -17.19 -10.88
CA VAL A 117 -1.74 -16.60 -11.30
C VAL A 117 -2.41 -17.48 -12.37
N SER A 118 -1.67 -17.94 -13.39
CA SER A 118 -2.25 -18.80 -14.44
C SER A 118 -2.71 -20.17 -13.96
N LYS A 119 -2.22 -20.64 -12.81
CA LYS A 119 -2.66 -21.88 -12.15
C LYS A 119 -3.72 -21.66 -11.07
N ASP A 120 -4.17 -20.42 -10.87
CA ASP A 120 -5.08 -20.04 -9.78
C ASP A 120 -4.56 -20.40 -8.37
N LEU A 121 -3.23 -20.38 -8.21
CA LEU A 121 -2.55 -20.65 -6.93
C LEU A 121 -2.12 -19.36 -6.21
N MET A 122 -2.48 -18.20 -6.76
CA MET A 122 -2.03 -16.91 -6.22
C MET A 122 -2.90 -16.47 -5.04
N THR A 123 -2.25 -16.13 -3.94
CA THR A 123 -2.87 -15.58 -2.72
C THR A 123 -2.15 -14.31 -2.30
N ILE A 124 -2.77 -13.48 -1.45
CA ILE A 124 -2.13 -12.26 -0.92
C ILE A 124 -0.78 -12.59 -0.24
N LYS A 125 -0.69 -13.72 0.48
CA LYS A 125 0.57 -14.15 1.12
C LYS A 125 1.64 -14.50 0.08
N ALA A 126 1.27 -15.20 -1.00
CA ALA A 126 2.19 -15.51 -2.09
C ALA A 126 2.63 -14.24 -2.84
N ALA A 127 1.70 -13.30 -3.06
CA ALA A 127 1.99 -12.01 -3.67
C ALA A 127 2.95 -11.17 -2.80
N ILE A 128 2.77 -11.16 -1.47
CA ILE A 128 3.74 -10.56 -0.53
C ILE A 128 5.13 -11.16 -0.73
N GLY A 129 5.25 -12.49 -0.78
CA GLY A 129 6.52 -13.17 -1.01
C GLY A 129 7.19 -12.76 -2.33
N CYS A 130 6.40 -12.66 -3.42
CA CYS A 130 6.88 -12.19 -4.72
C CYS A 130 7.34 -10.73 -4.66
N LEU A 131 6.58 -9.85 -4.01
CA LEU A 131 6.92 -8.43 -3.84
C LEU A 131 8.19 -8.26 -2.99
N ILE A 132 8.38 -9.05 -1.93
CA ILE A 132 9.61 -9.03 -1.13
C ILE A 132 10.80 -9.47 -1.99
N ALA A 133 10.70 -10.61 -2.67
CA ALA A 133 11.76 -11.10 -3.54
C ALA A 133 12.10 -10.09 -4.65
N LYS A 134 11.08 -9.44 -5.23
CA LYS A 134 11.28 -8.38 -6.22
C LYS A 134 11.90 -7.13 -5.61
N SER A 135 11.51 -6.76 -4.39
CA SER A 135 12.07 -5.61 -3.66
C SER A 135 13.56 -5.78 -3.34
N GLN A 136 14.05 -7.02 -3.15
CA GLN A 136 15.49 -7.29 -2.98
C GLN A 136 16.29 -7.05 -4.26
N HIS A 137 15.64 -7.14 -5.42
CA HIS A 137 16.22 -6.80 -6.72
C HIS A 137 15.95 -5.35 -7.14
N PHE A 138 15.13 -4.64 -6.37
CA PHE A 138 14.76 -3.25 -6.59
C PHE A 138 15.44 -2.38 -5.54
N SER A 139 16.52 -1.69 -5.91
CA SER A 139 17.12 -0.68 -5.05
C SER A 139 16.48 0.68 -5.35
N PRO A 140 15.67 1.25 -4.45
CA PRO A 140 15.16 2.61 -4.61
C PRO A 140 16.23 3.69 -4.38
N THR A 141 17.50 3.32 -4.17
CA THR A 141 18.62 4.23 -3.89
C THR A 141 19.58 4.38 -5.06
N SER A 142 19.59 3.45 -6.01
CA SER A 142 20.36 3.61 -7.24
C SER A 142 19.44 4.22 -8.30
N GLY A 143 19.77 5.42 -8.79
CA GLY A 143 19.05 6.11 -9.87
C GLY A 143 19.10 5.38 -11.23
N SER A 144 19.36 4.07 -11.21
CA SER A 144 19.15 3.19 -12.34
C SER A 144 17.65 2.97 -12.48
N ALA A 145 17.07 3.59 -13.50
CA ALA A 145 15.77 3.25 -14.05
C ALA A 145 15.72 1.83 -14.64
N GLN A 146 16.35 0.83 -14.01
CA GLN A 146 15.88 -0.55 -14.07
C GLN A 146 14.65 -0.68 -13.17
N SER A 147 13.67 0.18 -13.47
CA SER A 147 12.28 0.03 -13.08
C SER A 147 11.90 -1.38 -13.45
N SER A 148 11.50 -2.20 -12.49
CA SER A 148 10.91 -3.51 -12.74
C SER A 148 9.58 -3.27 -13.44
N PRO A 149 9.55 -3.17 -14.78
CA PRO A 149 8.43 -2.57 -15.47
C PRO A 149 7.22 -3.48 -15.26
N ASN A 150 6.06 -2.90 -15.02
CA ASN A 150 4.79 -3.64 -14.92
C ASN A 150 4.63 -4.53 -13.68
N THR A 151 5.41 -4.37 -12.61
CA THR A 151 5.24 -5.14 -11.36
C THR A 151 3.91 -4.79 -10.69
N ALA A 152 3.69 -3.52 -10.39
CA ALA A 152 2.45 -3.04 -9.79
C ALA A 152 1.26 -3.26 -10.74
N ALA A 153 1.42 -2.98 -12.02
CA ALA A 153 0.38 -3.22 -13.02
C ALA A 153 -0.06 -4.69 -13.12
N ARG A 154 0.86 -5.66 -13.00
CA ARG A 154 0.53 -7.11 -12.96
C ARG A 154 -0.24 -7.46 -11.69
N VAL A 155 0.22 -6.98 -10.53
CA VAL A 155 -0.46 -7.22 -9.26
C VAL A 155 -1.86 -6.60 -9.26
N ILE A 156 -2.01 -5.37 -9.76
CA ILE A 156 -3.32 -4.71 -9.90
C ILE A 156 -4.24 -5.50 -10.83
N ARG A 157 -3.74 -6.00 -11.97
CA ARG A 157 -4.54 -6.85 -12.88
C ARG A 157 -5.03 -8.11 -12.19
N TRP A 158 -4.14 -8.77 -11.45
CA TRP A 158 -4.50 -9.94 -10.67
C TRP A 158 -5.55 -9.61 -9.61
N LEU A 159 -5.37 -8.51 -8.88
CA LEU A 159 -6.36 -8.03 -7.91
C LEU A 159 -7.72 -7.80 -8.59
N HIS A 160 -7.78 -7.13 -9.74
CA HIS A 160 -9.03 -6.93 -10.46
C HIS A 160 -9.68 -8.22 -10.95
N SER A 161 -8.88 -9.22 -11.31
CA SER A 161 -9.40 -10.54 -11.70
C SER A 161 -9.85 -11.37 -10.49
N SER A 162 -9.34 -11.08 -9.29
CA SER A 162 -9.79 -11.71 -8.06
C SER A 162 -10.98 -10.95 -7.48
N CYS A 163 -11.89 -11.68 -6.84
CA CYS A 163 -13.03 -11.08 -6.14
C CYS A 163 -12.61 -10.20 -4.94
N GLU A 164 -11.31 -10.12 -4.64
CA GLU A 164 -10.79 -9.29 -3.54
C GLU A 164 -10.65 -7.80 -3.90
N ALA A 165 -10.61 -7.44 -5.19
CA ALA A 165 -10.56 -6.03 -5.60
C ALA A 165 -11.92 -5.33 -5.59
N THR A 166 -13.03 -6.05 -5.76
CA THR A 166 -14.37 -5.45 -5.68
C THR A 166 -14.65 -4.94 -4.27
N ASP A 167 -14.27 -5.72 -3.26
CA ASP A 167 -14.49 -5.39 -1.84
C ASP A 167 -13.30 -4.66 -1.19
N LEU A 168 -12.19 -4.49 -1.93
CA LEU A 168 -10.93 -3.91 -1.47
C LEU A 168 -10.42 -4.53 -0.15
N LYS A 169 -10.70 -5.83 0.07
CA LYS A 169 -10.34 -6.56 1.30
C LYS A 169 -8.83 -6.69 1.48
N PHE A 170 -8.06 -6.67 0.39
CA PHE A 170 -6.60 -6.66 0.46
C PHE A 170 -6.04 -5.45 1.23
N LEU A 171 -6.81 -4.35 1.36
CA LEU A 171 -6.41 -3.18 2.16
C LEU A 171 -6.40 -3.45 3.67
N ASP A 172 -6.96 -4.57 4.12
CA ASP A 172 -6.84 -5.03 5.52
C ASP A 172 -5.42 -5.50 5.86
N ASN A 173 -4.58 -5.74 4.85
CA ASN A 173 -3.20 -6.15 5.04
C ASN A 173 -2.23 -4.96 4.85
N PRO A 174 -1.86 -4.24 5.92
CA PRO A 174 -0.99 -3.05 5.81
C PRO A 174 0.42 -3.41 5.32
N HIS A 175 0.86 -4.65 5.55
CA HIS A 175 2.16 -5.10 5.08
C HIS A 175 2.19 -5.25 3.55
N PHE A 176 1.14 -5.82 2.97
CA PHE A 176 0.97 -5.90 1.52
C PHE A 176 0.94 -4.50 0.88
N ILE A 177 0.12 -3.59 1.44
CA ILE A 177 0.04 -2.20 0.95
C ILE A 177 1.41 -1.52 0.97
N ARG A 178 2.16 -1.66 2.08
CA ARG A 178 3.50 -1.06 2.23
C ARG A 178 4.49 -1.57 1.19
N LEU A 179 4.40 -2.84 0.81
CA LEU A 179 5.28 -3.44 -0.20
C LEU A 179 4.86 -3.06 -1.63
N LEU A 180 3.56 -2.93 -1.90
CA LEU A 180 3.04 -2.59 -3.23
C LEU A 180 3.26 -1.11 -3.58
N THR A 181 3.15 -0.21 -2.60
CA THR A 181 3.17 1.25 -2.81
C THR A 181 4.42 1.79 -3.51
N PRO A 182 5.66 1.34 -3.19
CA PRO A 182 6.86 1.72 -3.95
C PRO A 182 6.76 1.42 -5.45
N PHE A 183 6.21 0.26 -5.81
CA PHE A 183 6.04 -0.10 -7.22
C PHE A 183 4.93 0.73 -7.89
N LEU A 184 3.85 1.07 -7.17
CA LEU A 184 2.81 1.97 -7.69
C LEU A 184 3.38 3.34 -8.06
N LEU A 185 4.21 3.92 -7.18
CA LEU A 185 4.82 5.22 -7.43
C LEU A 185 5.90 5.15 -8.52
N ALA A 186 6.72 4.10 -8.55
CA ALA A 186 7.73 3.90 -9.59
C ALA A 186 7.13 3.71 -11.00
N GLU A 187 5.92 3.17 -11.09
CA GLU A 187 5.19 2.95 -12.34
C GLU A 187 4.21 4.10 -12.70
N GLY A 188 4.12 5.15 -11.89
CA GLY A 188 3.19 6.27 -12.12
C GLY A 188 1.71 5.89 -11.98
N LEU A 189 1.41 4.88 -11.16
CA LEU A 189 0.06 4.37 -10.87
C LEU A 189 -0.49 4.90 -9.53
N ASP A 190 -0.09 6.10 -9.14
CA ASP A 190 -0.55 6.77 -7.91
C ASP A 190 -2.06 7.08 -7.95
N ASN A 191 -2.60 7.37 -9.13
CA ASN A 191 -4.05 7.55 -9.33
C ASN A 191 -4.88 6.35 -8.88
N VAL A 192 -4.36 5.12 -9.03
CA VAL A 192 -5.05 3.90 -8.58
C VAL A 192 -5.16 3.88 -7.05
N ALA A 193 -4.10 4.29 -6.35
CA ALA A 193 -4.12 4.42 -4.90
C ALA A 193 -5.16 5.46 -4.43
N TRP A 194 -5.24 6.60 -5.13
CA TRP A 194 -6.23 7.63 -4.86
C TRP A 194 -7.66 7.16 -5.15
N GLU A 195 -7.88 6.33 -6.17
CA GLU A 195 -9.16 5.71 -6.45
C GLU A 195 -9.59 4.79 -5.30
N TRP A 196 -8.68 3.93 -4.81
CA TRP A 196 -8.97 3.06 -3.66
C TRP A 196 -9.33 3.86 -2.41
N ILE A 197 -8.60 4.93 -2.11
CA ILE A 197 -8.94 5.84 -1.01
C ILE A 197 -10.32 6.46 -1.26
N SER A 198 -10.58 7.00 -2.45
CA SER A 198 -11.86 7.63 -2.80
C SER A 198 -13.03 6.67 -2.63
N ARG A 199 -12.87 5.40 -3.01
CA ARG A 199 -13.89 4.35 -2.83
C ARG A 199 -14.14 4.03 -1.35
N MET A 200 -13.12 4.08 -0.50
CA MET A 200 -13.32 3.90 0.96
C MET A 200 -14.00 5.11 1.60
N VAL A 201 -13.67 6.33 1.16
CA VAL A 201 -14.22 7.57 1.71
C VAL A 201 -15.67 7.80 1.25
N ASN A 202 -15.91 7.71 -0.06
CA ASN A 202 -17.18 8.04 -0.70
C ASN A 202 -18.08 6.82 -0.91
N GLY A 203 -17.53 5.61 -0.86
CA GLY A 203 -18.29 4.39 -1.09
C GLY A 203 -19.38 4.21 -0.03
N GLY A 204 -20.62 4.16 -0.48
CA GLY A 204 -21.80 3.80 0.30
C GLY A 204 -21.95 2.30 0.54
N ASP A 205 -20.88 1.52 0.37
CA ASP A 205 -20.91 0.08 0.55
C ASP A 205 -21.16 -0.24 2.03
N THR A 206 -22.41 -0.54 2.34
CA THR A 206 -22.97 -0.77 3.68
C THR A 206 -22.39 -2.00 4.36
N SER A 207 -21.68 -2.85 3.62
CA SER A 207 -21.04 -4.06 4.15
C SER A 207 -19.87 -3.77 5.09
N CYS A 208 -19.22 -2.61 4.94
CA CYS A 208 -18.01 -2.26 5.68
C CYS A 208 -18.25 -1.11 6.66
N GLY A 209 -18.05 -1.38 7.96
CA GLY A 209 -18.24 -0.40 9.02
C GLY A 209 -17.36 0.84 8.85
N ARG A 210 -17.89 2.02 9.24
CA ARG A 210 -17.23 3.34 9.11
C ARG A 210 -15.76 3.34 9.52
N ARG A 211 -15.46 2.73 10.68
CA ARG A 211 -14.11 2.68 11.26
C ARG A 211 -13.14 1.88 10.38
N LEU A 212 -13.60 0.77 9.80
CA LEU A 212 -12.77 -0.08 8.94
C LEU A 212 -12.44 0.63 7.63
N ARG A 213 -13.42 1.33 7.03
CA ARG A 213 -13.18 2.18 5.85
C ARG A 213 -12.16 3.27 6.12
N ALA A 214 -12.30 4.00 7.22
CA ALA A 214 -11.32 5.01 7.62
C ALA A 214 -9.92 4.41 7.84
N THR A 215 -9.83 3.22 8.45
CA THR A 215 -8.56 2.52 8.69
C THR A 215 -7.89 2.10 7.38
N ARG A 216 -8.64 1.50 6.44
CA ARG A 216 -8.13 1.11 5.12
C ARG A 216 -7.63 2.32 4.32
N ALA A 217 -8.42 3.39 4.28
CA ALA A 217 -8.05 4.64 3.64
C ALA A 217 -6.78 5.26 4.28
N SER A 218 -6.73 5.29 5.61
CA SER A 218 -5.58 5.80 6.36
C SER A 218 -4.32 4.99 6.10
N ASN A 219 -4.41 3.65 6.09
CA ASN A 219 -3.30 2.76 5.79
C ASN A 219 -2.72 2.99 4.39
N MET A 220 -3.59 3.14 3.37
CA MET A 220 -3.16 3.42 2.01
C MET A 220 -2.50 4.80 1.89
N LEU A 221 -3.12 5.85 2.46
CA LEU A 221 -2.56 7.19 2.46
C LEU A 221 -1.22 7.26 3.19
N SER A 222 -1.12 6.59 4.34
CA SER A 222 0.11 6.50 5.12
C SER A 222 1.23 5.76 4.38
N ALA A 223 0.90 4.74 3.58
CA ALA A 223 1.88 4.07 2.75
C ALA A 223 2.39 5.00 1.63
N LEU A 224 1.50 5.73 0.94
CA LEU A 224 1.87 6.72 -0.07
C LEU A 224 2.83 7.77 0.50
N ILE A 225 2.47 8.35 1.64
CA ILE A 225 3.27 9.37 2.33
C ILE A 225 4.63 8.82 2.75
N LYS A 226 4.67 7.61 3.37
CA LYS A 226 5.93 6.96 3.75
C LYS A 226 6.84 6.75 2.55
N THR A 227 6.32 6.23 1.45
CA THR A 227 7.13 5.98 0.26
C THR A 227 7.59 7.29 -0.40
N LYS A 228 6.72 8.30 -0.54
CA LYS A 228 7.10 9.62 -1.07
C LYS A 228 8.16 10.32 -0.20
N SER A 229 8.12 10.10 1.12
CA SER A 229 9.14 10.62 2.04
C SER A 229 10.48 9.86 2.03
N GLN A 230 10.60 8.75 1.27
CA GLN A 230 11.78 7.88 1.22
C GLN A 230 12.47 7.82 -0.15
N GLY A 231 11.87 8.34 -1.23
CA GLY A 231 12.42 8.24 -2.59
C GLY A 231 13.66 9.11 -2.84
N HIS A 232 14.25 9.04 -4.04
CA HIS A 232 15.41 9.85 -4.48
C HIS A 232 15.24 11.36 -4.31
N GLN A 233 13.99 11.84 -4.29
CA GLN A 233 13.69 13.23 -3.96
C GLN A 233 13.49 13.48 -2.47
N GLY A 234 13.24 12.48 -1.61
CA GLY A 234 13.38 12.55 -0.14
C GLY A 234 12.70 13.73 0.58
N HIS A 235 11.89 14.52 -0.12
CA HIS A 235 11.46 15.81 0.37
C HIS A 235 10.20 15.59 1.18
N LEU A 236 10.29 15.95 2.46
CA LEU A 236 9.15 16.07 3.34
C LEU A 236 8.03 16.91 2.69
N ASN A 237 8.38 17.87 1.82
CA ASN A 237 7.45 18.64 1.00
C ASN A 237 6.50 17.77 0.17
N ALA A 238 6.98 16.69 -0.46
CA ALA A 238 6.12 15.80 -1.27
C ALA A 238 5.14 15.01 -0.40
N ALA A 239 5.59 14.60 0.80
CA ALA A 239 4.77 13.94 1.80
C ALA A 239 3.69 14.89 2.36
N ILE A 240 4.07 16.12 2.73
CA ILE A 240 3.14 17.16 3.19
C ILE A 240 2.14 17.52 2.09
N SER A 241 2.60 17.75 0.86
CA SER A 241 1.72 18.07 -0.27
C SER A 241 0.69 16.96 -0.52
N THR A 242 1.08 15.69 -0.37
CA THR A 242 0.16 14.55 -0.49
C THR A 242 -0.87 14.52 0.64
N LEU A 243 -0.49 14.91 1.87
CA LEU A 243 -1.43 15.06 2.98
C LEU A 243 -2.44 16.17 2.72
N LEU A 244 -1.97 17.34 2.25
CA LEU A 244 -2.82 18.50 1.93
C LEU A 244 -3.73 18.22 0.74
N GLU A 245 -3.27 17.45 -0.26
CA GLU A 245 -4.12 16.97 -1.35
C GLU A 245 -5.26 16.10 -0.81
N ALA A 246 -4.97 15.19 0.13
CA ALA A 246 -6.01 14.38 0.77
C ALA A 246 -6.99 15.24 1.58
N GLU A 247 -6.49 16.25 2.29
CA GLU A 247 -7.33 17.23 3.01
C GLU A 247 -8.31 17.93 2.06
N GLN A 248 -7.78 18.50 0.97
CA GLN A 248 -8.56 19.23 -0.01
C GLN A 248 -9.60 18.33 -0.71
N ARG A 249 -9.21 17.10 -1.08
CA ARG A 249 -10.06 16.17 -1.83
C ARG A 249 -11.24 15.64 -1.01
N TYR A 250 -11.06 15.50 0.30
CA TYR A 250 -12.05 14.90 1.19
C TYR A 250 -12.58 15.89 2.25
N ARG A 251 -12.45 17.21 2.01
CA ARG A 251 -12.90 18.28 2.92
C ARG A 251 -14.34 18.11 3.43
N ASN A 252 -15.22 17.57 2.59
CA ASN A 252 -16.65 17.37 2.91
C ASN A 252 -16.96 16.02 3.58
N SER A 253 -15.96 15.16 3.78
CA SER A 253 -16.17 13.83 4.33
C SER A 253 -16.06 13.84 5.87
N PRO A 254 -17.03 13.23 6.60
CA PRO A 254 -16.93 13.09 8.04
C PRO A 254 -15.80 12.14 8.48
N LEU A 255 -15.19 11.39 7.55
CA LEU A 255 -14.09 10.47 7.83
C LEU A 255 -12.73 11.15 7.80
N LEU A 256 -12.67 12.40 7.34
CA LEU A 256 -11.44 13.13 7.11
C LEU A 256 -10.48 13.11 8.31
N PRO A 257 -10.93 13.44 9.55
CA PRO A 257 -10.02 13.48 10.70
C PRO A 257 -9.37 12.12 10.98
N ASP A 258 -10.12 11.03 10.84
CA ASP A 258 -9.64 9.68 11.12
C ASP A 258 -8.65 9.19 10.05
N ILE A 259 -8.85 9.59 8.79
CA ILE A 259 -7.97 9.22 7.67
C ILE A 259 -6.62 9.94 7.80
N LEU A 260 -6.66 11.24 8.08
CA LEU A 260 -5.46 12.08 8.12
C LEU A 260 -4.62 11.86 9.37
N ARG A 261 -5.21 11.51 10.52
CA ARG A 261 -4.51 11.47 11.81
C ARG A 261 -3.22 10.65 11.78
N PHE A 262 -3.24 9.43 11.28
CA PHE A 262 -2.05 8.57 11.29
C PHE A 262 -0.97 9.09 10.33
N SER A 263 -1.37 9.49 9.13
CA SER A 263 -0.51 10.12 8.13
C SER A 263 0.14 11.41 8.62
N TRP A 264 -0.64 12.26 9.31
CA TRP A 264 -0.17 13.48 9.93
C TRP A 264 0.91 13.17 10.98
N ARG A 265 0.66 12.21 11.88
CA ARG A 265 1.66 11.80 12.88
C ARG A 265 2.95 11.31 12.20
N ILE A 266 2.86 10.51 11.11
CA ILE A 266 4.04 10.04 10.37
C ILE A 266 4.90 11.20 9.88
N ILE A 267 4.28 12.22 9.30
CA ILE A 267 4.99 13.41 8.83
C ILE A 267 5.58 14.16 10.03
N SER A 268 4.82 14.35 11.11
CA SER A 268 5.30 15.04 12.30
C SER A 268 6.53 14.36 12.91
N TRP A 269 6.51 13.03 13.05
CA TRP A 269 7.66 12.26 13.56
C TRP A 269 8.89 12.42 12.69
N ARG A 270 8.68 12.39 11.37
CA ARG A 270 9.76 12.55 10.39
C ARG A 270 10.35 13.94 10.37
N SER A 271 9.55 14.94 10.74
CA SER A 271 9.92 16.35 10.76
C SER A 271 10.62 16.77 12.05
N THR A 272 10.44 16.01 13.13
CA THR A 272 11.05 16.31 14.42
C THR A 272 12.13 15.29 14.76
N VAL A 273 11.74 14.05 15.06
CA VAL A 273 12.66 13.00 15.55
C VAL A 273 13.67 12.57 14.50
N GLU A 274 13.25 12.42 13.25
CA GLU A 274 14.13 12.02 12.13
C GLU A 274 14.65 13.21 11.30
N ALA A 275 14.57 14.44 11.83
CA ALA A 275 14.94 15.65 11.10
C ALA A 275 16.43 15.70 10.73
N HIS A 276 17.29 15.14 11.59
CA HIS A 276 18.76 15.21 11.50
C HIS A 276 19.37 14.72 10.18
N ASN A 277 18.66 13.88 9.42
CA ASN A 277 19.15 13.28 8.18
C ASN A 277 18.47 13.84 6.91
N ARG A 278 17.75 14.97 7.00
CA ARG A 278 16.87 15.45 5.91
C ARG A 278 16.96 16.94 5.69
N THR A 279 16.63 17.34 4.45
CA THR A 279 16.44 18.75 4.09
C THR A 279 15.18 19.27 4.76
N SER A 280 15.28 20.46 5.37
CA SER A 280 14.15 21.12 6.00
C SER A 280 12.98 21.31 5.01
N PRO A 281 11.73 21.12 5.44
CA PRO A 281 10.57 21.41 4.61
C PRO A 281 10.45 22.91 4.32
N SER A 282 9.72 23.27 3.27
CA SER A 282 9.37 24.68 3.06
C SER A 282 8.45 25.16 4.18
N GLU A 283 8.74 26.33 4.73
CA GLU A 283 7.98 26.98 5.80
C GLU A 283 6.46 26.95 5.57
N GLN A 284 6.00 27.42 4.41
CA GLN A 284 4.57 27.46 4.07
C GLN A 284 3.88 26.09 4.14
N LEU A 285 4.57 25.03 3.69
CA LEU A 285 4.02 23.67 3.79
C LEU A 285 4.04 23.16 5.23
N PHE A 286 5.06 23.52 6.01
CA PHE A 286 5.17 23.13 7.40
C PHE A 286 4.06 23.76 8.25
N ASP A 287 3.79 25.05 8.05
CA ASP A 287 2.67 25.76 8.69
C ASP A 287 1.32 25.15 8.32
N ALA A 288 1.12 24.86 7.02
CA ALA A 288 -0.09 24.19 6.55
C ALA A 288 -0.25 22.80 7.20
N HIS A 289 0.85 22.04 7.34
CA HIS A 289 0.84 20.75 8.04
C HIS A 289 0.48 20.90 9.52
N ILE A 290 1.00 21.91 10.23
CA ILE A 290 0.60 22.18 11.62
C ILE A 290 -0.91 22.49 11.69
N ALA A 291 -1.43 23.31 10.77
CA ALA A 291 -2.84 23.70 10.74
C ALA A 291 -3.80 22.51 10.56
N VAL A 292 -3.40 21.44 9.87
CA VAL A 292 -4.21 20.20 9.74
C VAL A 292 -4.58 19.62 11.11
N SER A 293 -3.76 19.85 12.15
CA SER A 293 -4.04 19.33 13.49
C SER A 293 -5.32 19.88 14.12
N GLU A 294 -5.79 21.05 13.68
CA GLU A 294 -7.05 21.67 14.14
C GLU A 294 -8.29 20.89 13.71
N LEU A 295 -8.18 20.02 12.70
CA LEU A 295 -9.27 19.15 12.25
C LEU A 295 -9.55 17.98 13.22
N PHE A 296 -8.65 17.70 14.17
CA PHE A 296 -8.76 16.54 15.03
C PHE A 296 -9.58 16.82 16.30
N GLN A 297 -10.60 15.99 16.56
CA GLN A 297 -11.41 16.08 17.79
C GLN A 297 -10.62 15.92 19.10
N ARG A 298 -9.48 15.21 19.04
CA ARG A 298 -8.59 15.04 20.19
C ARG A 298 -7.30 15.78 19.89
N PRO A 299 -6.91 16.77 20.71
CA PRO A 299 -5.71 17.56 20.45
C PRO A 299 -4.48 16.68 20.62
N LEU A 300 -3.57 16.77 19.64
CA LEU A 300 -2.26 16.10 19.65
C LEU A 300 -1.21 17.05 20.24
N VAL A 301 -1.37 17.36 21.53
CA VAL A 301 -0.64 18.45 22.21
C VAL A 301 0.88 18.21 22.18
N VAL A 302 1.33 16.99 22.44
CA VAL A 302 2.76 16.63 22.47
C VAL A 302 3.37 16.77 21.07
N GLU A 303 2.72 16.18 20.07
CA GLU A 303 3.21 16.23 18.69
C GLU A 303 3.21 17.65 18.14
N LYS A 304 2.17 18.44 18.43
CA LYS A 304 2.08 19.86 18.01
C LYS A 304 3.14 20.71 18.71
N ALA A 305 3.35 20.53 20.02
CA ALA A 305 4.40 21.24 20.74
C ALA A 305 5.80 20.92 20.17
N HIS A 306 6.03 19.66 19.81
CA HIS A 306 7.28 19.24 19.17
C HIS A 306 7.49 19.89 17.80
N LEU A 307 6.42 20.00 16.99
CA LEU A 307 6.49 20.68 15.70
C LEU A 307 6.82 22.18 15.84
N HIS A 308 6.24 22.86 16.83
CA HIS A 308 6.57 24.28 17.09
C HIS A 308 8.02 24.47 17.53
N LEU A 309 8.55 23.56 18.36
CA LEU A 309 9.94 23.59 18.78
C LEU A 309 10.91 23.39 17.60
N CYS A 310 10.58 22.46 16.69
CA CYS A 310 11.39 22.14 15.52
C CYS A 310 11.01 22.95 14.26
N HIS A 311 10.34 24.09 14.41
CA HIS A 311 9.93 24.90 13.25
C HIS A 311 11.17 25.36 12.45
N PRO A 312 11.18 25.24 11.10
CA PRO A 312 12.38 25.49 10.30
C PRO A 312 12.89 26.94 10.37
N THR A 313 12.00 27.92 10.58
CA THR A 313 12.34 29.36 10.58
C THR A 313 12.07 30.06 11.91
N HIS A 314 11.20 29.50 12.76
CA HIS A 314 10.62 30.17 13.93
C HIS A 314 10.43 29.18 15.08
N PRO A 315 11.51 28.56 15.58
CA PRO A 315 11.41 27.61 16.68
C PRO A 315 10.82 28.30 17.92
N SER A 316 9.86 27.64 18.56
CA SER A 316 9.16 28.16 19.74
C SER A 316 9.06 27.09 20.82
N ASP A 317 9.67 27.36 21.97
CA ASP A 317 9.64 26.49 23.15
C ASP A 317 8.39 26.65 24.01
N ALA A 318 7.64 27.75 23.86
CA ALA A 318 6.48 28.05 24.71
C ALA A 318 5.43 26.92 24.80
N PRO A 319 5.03 26.25 23.70
CA PRO A 319 4.11 25.11 23.78
C PRO A 319 4.70 23.90 24.53
N ALA A 320 6.00 23.66 24.38
CA ALA A 320 6.68 22.56 25.05
C ALA A 320 6.80 22.81 26.56
N LEU A 321 7.19 24.02 26.96
CA LEU A 321 7.22 24.44 28.36
C LEU A 321 5.82 24.41 28.99
N HIS A 322 4.79 24.89 28.28
CA HIS A 322 3.41 24.80 28.77
C HIS A 322 3.01 23.33 29.04
N PHE A 323 3.38 22.41 28.15
CA PHE A 323 3.15 20.98 28.35
C PHE A 323 3.88 20.43 29.58
N PHE A 324 5.17 20.75 29.75
CA PHE A 324 5.95 20.27 30.91
C PHE A 324 5.54 20.92 32.24
N ASN A 325 5.00 22.13 32.20
CA ASN A 325 4.44 22.80 33.37
C ASN A 325 3.13 22.14 33.85
N ASP A 326 2.35 21.54 32.94
CA ASP A 326 1.18 20.73 33.30
C ASP A 326 1.61 19.31 33.74
N ARG A 327 2.15 19.24 34.96
CA ARG A 327 2.58 17.98 35.59
C ARG A 327 1.45 16.95 35.70
N GLN A 328 0.19 17.39 35.82
CA GLN A 328 -0.94 16.48 35.92
C GLN A 328 -1.25 15.81 34.58
N ALA A 329 -1.21 16.56 33.47
CA ALA A 329 -1.38 16.00 32.14
C ALA A 329 -0.26 15.01 31.81
N LEU A 330 0.99 15.38 32.09
CA LEU A 330 2.13 14.49 31.89
C LEU A 330 1.99 13.19 32.68
N ARG A 331 1.67 13.29 33.99
CA ARG A 331 1.50 12.11 34.85
C ARG A 331 0.34 11.22 34.39
N LYS A 332 -0.77 11.80 33.94
CA LYS A 332 -1.90 11.03 33.38
C LYS A 332 -1.49 10.27 32.11
N LEU A 333 -0.65 10.87 31.27
CA LEU A 333 -0.14 10.21 30.07
C LEU A 333 0.84 9.08 30.43
N THR A 334 1.82 9.33 31.30
CA THR A 334 2.79 8.31 31.72
C THR A 334 2.12 7.16 32.48
N GLN A 335 1.17 7.45 33.38
CA GLN A 335 0.43 6.42 34.12
C GLN A 335 -0.42 5.53 33.20
N ARG A 336 -1.13 6.10 32.21
CA ARG A 336 -1.86 5.29 31.22
C ARG A 336 -0.96 4.29 30.50
N LEU A 337 0.30 4.66 30.29
CA LEU A 337 1.28 3.86 29.56
C LEU A 337 1.88 2.76 30.47
N VAL A 338 2.15 3.11 31.74
CA VAL A 338 2.59 2.15 32.78
C VAL A 338 1.51 1.12 33.08
N SER A 339 0.25 1.53 33.26
CA SER A 339 -0.86 0.61 33.58
C SER A 339 -1.20 -0.39 32.48
N ASN A 340 -0.80 -0.11 31.24
CA ASN A 340 -1.05 -1.01 30.11
C ASN A 340 0.00 -2.14 29.98
N ASN A 341 0.98 -2.25 30.89
CA ASN A 341 2.05 -3.28 30.87
C ASN A 341 2.68 -3.45 29.47
N VAL A 342 2.88 -2.34 28.76
CA VAL A 342 3.46 -2.36 27.42
C VAL A 342 4.98 -2.50 27.57
N ALA A 343 5.48 -3.71 27.34
CA ALA A 343 6.92 -3.93 27.19
C ALA A 343 7.49 -2.95 26.15
N LEU A 344 8.66 -2.34 26.40
CA LEU A 344 9.31 -1.40 25.47
C LEU A 344 9.51 -1.98 24.06
N SER A 345 9.63 -3.30 23.95
CA SER A 345 9.71 -4.02 22.66
C SER A 345 8.40 -4.03 21.84
N LYS A 346 7.27 -3.69 22.45
CA LYS A 346 5.94 -3.54 21.81
C LYS A 346 5.54 -2.08 21.61
N ILE A 347 6.31 -1.13 22.14
CA ILE A 347 6.10 0.30 21.93
C ILE A 347 6.35 0.58 20.45
N GLY A 348 5.29 0.97 19.74
CA GLY A 348 5.39 1.33 18.34
C GLY A 348 6.30 2.55 18.16
N LEU A 349 6.92 2.69 16.99
CA LEU A 349 7.86 3.77 16.61
C LEU A 349 7.30 5.21 16.75
N MET A 350 6.06 5.38 17.22
CA MET A 350 5.32 6.63 17.31
C MET A 350 4.44 6.68 18.58
N ASP A 351 4.83 5.93 19.61
CA ASP A 351 4.14 5.97 20.89
C ASP A 351 4.38 7.31 21.59
N ALA A 352 3.41 7.74 22.39
CA ALA A 352 3.44 8.99 23.12
C ALA A 352 4.64 9.06 24.08
N VAL A 353 5.07 7.93 24.70
CA VAL A 353 6.25 7.91 25.59
C VAL A 353 7.50 8.34 24.85
N LEU A 354 7.77 7.68 23.71
CA LEU A 354 8.97 7.94 22.94
C LEU A 354 8.95 9.38 22.40
N TRP A 355 7.78 9.86 22.01
CA TRP A 355 7.61 11.26 21.62
C TRP A 355 7.88 12.26 22.75
N ILE A 356 7.40 11.98 23.97
CA ILE A 356 7.65 12.81 25.15
C ILE A 356 9.15 12.84 25.48
N ILE A 357 9.85 11.71 25.36
CA ILE A 357 11.30 11.64 25.56
C ILE A 357 12.03 12.53 24.55
N HIS A 358 11.71 12.39 23.26
CA HIS A 358 12.33 13.23 22.23
C HIS A 358 12.00 14.71 22.42
N LEU A 359 10.73 15.05 22.63
CA LEU A 359 10.31 16.42 22.91
C LEU A 359 11.07 17.00 24.11
N GLY A 360 11.19 16.22 25.19
CA GLY A 360 11.90 16.62 26.40
C GLY A 360 13.36 16.92 26.14
N ASN A 361 14.08 15.98 25.50
CA ASN A 361 15.48 16.15 25.15
C ASN A 361 15.69 17.35 24.22
N ASP A 362 14.86 17.51 23.20
CA ASP A 362 14.97 18.61 22.23
C ASP A 362 14.64 19.95 22.90
N THR A 363 13.69 19.99 23.84
CA THR A 363 13.36 21.19 24.63
C THR A 363 14.54 21.58 25.51
N VAL A 364 15.13 20.61 26.21
CA VAL A 364 16.31 20.82 27.07
C VAL A 364 17.49 21.34 26.25
N ASN A 365 17.78 20.71 25.11
CA ASN A 365 18.84 21.14 24.19
C ASN A 365 18.62 22.58 23.71
N TYR A 366 17.39 22.92 23.32
CA TYR A 366 17.04 24.27 22.88
C TYR A 366 17.18 25.31 24.00
N LEU A 367 16.74 25.00 25.22
CA LEU A 367 16.86 25.88 26.38
C LEU A 367 18.32 26.11 26.77
N TYR A 368 19.17 25.07 26.73
CA TYR A 368 20.61 25.20 26.95
C TYR A 368 21.26 26.11 25.90
N GLN A 369 20.95 25.91 24.61
CA GLN A 369 21.44 26.77 23.53
C GLN A 369 20.99 28.23 23.69
N SER A 370 19.81 28.45 24.25
CA SER A 370 19.24 29.77 24.52
C SER A 370 19.72 30.40 25.84
N GLY A 371 20.62 29.73 26.60
CA GLY A 371 21.16 30.22 27.87
C GLY A 371 20.21 30.10 29.08
N ARG A 372 19.06 29.42 28.94
CA ARG A 372 18.05 29.24 30.00
C ARG A 372 18.30 27.95 30.78
N THR A 373 19.47 27.86 31.41
CA THR A 373 19.96 26.64 32.08
C THR A 373 19.06 26.13 33.19
N ARG A 374 18.51 27.03 34.03
CA ARG A 374 17.63 26.66 35.13
C ARG A 374 16.36 25.93 34.66
N GLU A 375 15.75 26.43 33.59
CA GLU A 375 14.54 25.81 33.04
C GLU A 375 14.86 24.48 32.36
N ALA A 376 16.03 24.37 31.72
CA ALA A 376 16.51 23.11 31.16
C ALA A 376 16.71 22.04 32.24
N GLU A 377 17.29 22.42 33.39
CA GLU A 377 17.44 21.54 34.55
C GLU A 377 16.08 21.12 35.14
N ASP A 378 15.14 22.06 35.27
CA ASP A 378 13.79 21.78 35.76
C ASP A 378 13.06 20.74 34.89
N VAL A 379 13.13 20.89 33.56
CA VAL A 379 12.56 19.92 32.60
C VAL A 379 13.27 18.57 32.68
N THR A 380 14.60 18.57 32.76
CA THR A 380 15.41 17.34 32.88
C THR A 380 15.05 16.54 34.13
N ASN A 381 14.98 17.22 35.28
CA ASN A 381 14.60 16.61 36.55
C ASN A 381 13.18 16.04 36.51
N LEU A 382 12.25 16.76 35.88
CA LEU A 382 10.87 16.33 35.72
C LEU A 382 10.75 15.08 34.82
N LEU A 383 11.50 15.03 33.71
CA LEU A 383 11.56 13.84 32.85
C LEU A 383 12.10 12.64 33.61
N HIS A 384 13.18 12.81 34.37
CA HIS A 384 13.74 11.74 35.20
C HIS A 384 12.73 11.22 36.24
N LEU A 385 12.03 12.11 36.95
CA LEU A 385 11.07 11.73 37.98
C LEU A 385 9.86 10.97 37.41
N GLU A 386 9.27 11.45 36.31
CA GLU A 386 8.04 10.88 35.77
C GLU A 386 8.28 9.67 34.86
N LEU A 387 9.46 9.54 34.25
CA LEU A 387 9.80 8.40 33.39
C LEU A 387 10.57 7.28 34.12
N ALA A 388 11.13 7.52 35.31
CA ALA A 388 11.80 6.48 36.10
C ALA A 388 10.93 5.23 36.26
N GLY A 389 9.64 5.40 36.55
CA GLY A 389 8.69 4.28 36.69
C GLY A 389 8.45 3.49 35.39
N VAL A 390 8.60 4.12 34.22
CA VAL A 390 8.49 3.45 32.92
C VAL A 390 9.70 2.55 32.67
N PHE A 391 10.91 3.03 33.01
CA PHE A 391 12.15 2.28 32.81
C PHE A 391 12.38 1.19 33.88
N SER A 392 11.90 1.37 35.11
CA SER A 392 11.98 0.35 36.16
C SER A 392 11.15 -0.91 35.84
N ASN A 393 9.97 -0.74 35.26
CA ASN A 393 9.10 -1.86 34.86
C ASN A 393 9.59 -2.58 33.59
N ALA A 394 10.45 -1.93 32.80
CA ALA A 394 11.08 -2.54 31.63
C ALA A 394 12.16 -3.56 31.98
N SER A 395 12.78 -3.38 33.16
CA SER A 395 13.94 -4.14 33.60
C SER A 395 13.56 -5.35 34.47
N SER A 396 12.27 -5.63 34.64
CA SER A 396 11.80 -6.82 35.35
C SER A 396 11.83 -8.03 34.41
N PRO A 397 12.76 -8.99 34.55
CA PRO A 397 12.65 -10.26 33.84
C PRO A 397 11.41 -10.98 34.34
N ASN A 398 10.56 -11.45 33.42
CA ASN A 398 9.41 -12.29 33.76
C ASN A 398 9.88 -13.47 34.64
N PRO A 399 9.26 -13.72 35.81
CA PRO A 399 9.41 -15.00 36.45
C PRO A 399 8.73 -16.06 35.57
N THR A 400 9.52 -17.05 35.16
CA THR A 400 9.12 -18.23 34.39
C THR A 400 8.07 -19.07 35.09
#